data_AF-A0A966J2C9-F1
#
_entry.id   AF-A0A966J2C9-F1
#
_cell.length_a   1.000
_cell.length_b   1.000
_cell.length_c   1.000
_cell.angle_alpha   90.00
_cell.angle_beta   90.00
_cell.angle_gamma   90.00
#
_symmetry.space_group_name_H-M   'P 1'
#
loop_
_entity.id
_entity.type
_entity.pdbx_description
1 polymer ?
#
loop_
_entity_poly.entity_id
_entity_poly.type
_entity_poly.pdbx_seq_one_letter_code
_entity_poly.pdbx_strand_id
1 'polypeptide(L)'
;MTAEMLHRLSNQSWTSENLCVESFHERIPYYTCRWDALCPYIDVSPDMLAMAKKPFIVYAVPPDGPYGVPISDRYGLVNVQAADFWTEPLRVHKFKKLDKAFKRFHTTERVMPGKDLTLEELFALGGEHFSAYEIHDKEVAGFIDYVQDLDILIVQVYAENGDLVLSDVS
;
A
#
# COMPACT_ATOMS: atom_id res chain seq x y z
N MET A 1 15.30 -1.72 -32.81
CA MET A 1 14.68 -1.70 -31.48
C MET A 1 14.07 -0.33 -31.31
N THR A 2 12.75 -0.22 -31.50
CA THR A 2 12.01 1.01 -31.19
C THR A 2 12.11 1.20 -29.68
N ALA A 3 12.56 2.37 -29.22
CA ALA A 3 12.51 2.69 -27.80
C ALA A 3 11.07 2.51 -27.32
N GLU A 4 10.84 1.67 -26.31
CA GLU A 4 9.52 1.56 -25.70
C GLU A 4 9.09 2.95 -25.20
N MET A 5 7.86 3.34 -25.49
CA MET A 5 7.32 4.60 -25.03
C MET A 5 7.05 4.50 -23.52
N LEU A 6 7.77 5.29 -22.73
CA LEU A 6 7.51 5.42 -21.29
C LEU A 6 6.27 6.28 -21.08
N HIS A 7 5.25 5.70 -20.46
CA HIS A 7 4.07 6.40 -20.01
C HIS A 7 4.24 6.84 -18.56
N ARG A 8 3.64 8.00 -18.21
CA ARG A 8 3.58 8.51 -16.83
C ARG A 8 2.17 9.00 -16.51
N LEU A 9 1.71 8.70 -15.30
CA LEU A 9 0.47 9.19 -14.72
C LEU A 9 0.70 9.37 -13.23
N SER A 10 0.53 10.58 -12.71
CA SER A 10 0.85 10.90 -11.32
C SER A 10 2.26 10.38 -10.94
N ASN A 11 2.36 9.52 -9.93
CA ASN A 11 3.60 8.92 -9.45
C ASN A 11 3.99 7.61 -10.17
N GLN A 12 3.25 7.20 -11.20
CA GLN A 12 3.38 5.89 -11.83
C GLN A 12 4.10 5.99 -13.17
N SER A 13 5.03 5.06 -13.45
CA SER A 13 5.69 4.96 -14.75
C SER A 13 5.68 3.56 -15.37
N TRP A 14 5.20 3.44 -16.61
CA TRP A 14 5.04 2.12 -17.25
C TRP A 14 5.37 2.08 -18.74
N THR A 15 5.65 0.86 -19.20
CA THR A 15 5.73 0.45 -20.60
C THR A 15 4.82 -0.77 -20.80
N SER A 16 4.69 -1.24 -22.05
CA SER A 16 3.98 -2.49 -22.36
C SER A 16 4.57 -3.71 -21.64
N GLU A 17 5.86 -3.70 -21.34
CA GLU A 17 6.56 -4.82 -20.73
C GLU A 17 6.41 -4.89 -19.21
N ASN A 18 6.29 -3.74 -18.53
CA ASN A 18 6.32 -3.69 -17.07
C ASN A 18 4.96 -3.38 -16.41
N LEU A 19 3.94 -2.97 -17.18
CA LEU A 19 2.64 -2.57 -16.62
C LEU A 19 2.01 -3.68 -15.77
N CYS A 20 2.05 -4.91 -16.27
CA CYS A 20 1.37 -6.05 -15.65
C CYS A 20 2.34 -6.94 -14.88
N VAL A 21 1.95 -7.32 -13.67
CA VAL A 21 2.53 -8.40 -12.90
C VAL A 21 1.52 -9.54 -12.83
N GLU A 22 1.97 -10.77 -13.10
CA GLU A 22 1.14 -11.97 -12.98
C GLU A 22 0.99 -12.31 -11.49
N SER A 23 -0.25 -12.51 -11.06
CA SER A 23 -0.60 -12.78 -9.67
C SER A 23 -1.73 -13.82 -9.58
N PHE A 24 -1.96 -14.35 -8.39
CA PHE A 24 -2.91 -15.42 -8.13
C PHE A 24 -3.74 -15.12 -6.89
N HIS A 25 -5.03 -15.45 -6.94
CA HIS A 25 -5.91 -15.45 -5.77
C HIS A 25 -6.65 -16.78 -5.73
N GLU A 26 -6.42 -17.60 -4.71
CA GLU A 26 -7.01 -18.95 -4.60
C GLU A 26 -6.84 -19.81 -5.87
N ARG A 27 -5.67 -19.70 -6.54
CA ARG A 27 -5.33 -20.34 -7.82
C ARG A 27 -6.01 -19.76 -9.07
N ILE A 28 -6.75 -18.66 -8.94
CA ILE A 28 -7.30 -17.92 -10.08
C ILE A 28 -6.21 -16.95 -10.57
N PRO A 29 -5.71 -17.11 -11.81
CA PRO A 29 -4.70 -16.22 -12.36
C PRO A 29 -5.31 -14.87 -12.77
N TYR A 30 -4.60 -13.80 -12.50
CA TYR A 30 -4.91 -12.46 -12.98
C TYR A 30 -3.64 -11.64 -13.18
N TYR A 31 -3.78 -10.47 -13.79
CA TYR A 31 -2.72 -9.47 -13.87
C TYR A 31 -3.06 -8.31 -12.97
N THR A 32 -2.12 -7.90 -12.10
CA THR A 32 -2.19 -6.64 -11.36
C THR A 32 -1.22 -5.62 -11.93
N CYS A 33 -1.34 -4.38 -11.50
CA CYS A 33 -0.36 -3.34 -11.83
C CYS A 33 0.91 -3.51 -10.99
N ARG A 34 2.05 -3.07 -11.52
CA ARG A 34 3.33 -3.17 -10.81
C ARG A 34 3.45 -2.30 -9.55
N TRP A 35 2.47 -1.49 -9.20
CA TRP A 35 2.51 -0.61 -8.02
C TRP A 35 1.57 -1.06 -6.90
N ASP A 36 0.89 -2.21 -7.03
CA ASP A 36 -0.15 -2.66 -6.08
C ASP A 36 0.42 -3.14 -4.74
N ALA A 37 1.74 -3.33 -4.65
CA ALA A 37 2.40 -3.63 -3.38
C ALA A 37 2.18 -2.50 -2.38
N LEU A 38 1.85 -2.86 -1.13
CA LEU A 38 1.62 -1.93 -0.01
C LEU A 38 0.43 -0.98 -0.21
N CYS A 39 -0.50 -1.31 -1.11
CA CYS A 39 -1.79 -0.64 -1.26
C CYS A 39 -1.76 0.89 -1.51
N PRO A 40 -0.85 1.46 -2.33
CA PRO A 40 -0.99 2.86 -2.73
C PRO A 40 -2.24 3.05 -3.58
N TYR A 41 -2.76 4.29 -3.63
CA TYR A 41 -3.80 4.61 -4.60
C TYR A 41 -3.22 4.66 -6.02
N ILE A 42 -3.78 3.84 -6.90
CA ILE A 42 -3.34 3.69 -8.29
C ILE A 42 -4.30 4.46 -9.19
N ASP A 43 -3.81 5.55 -9.77
CA ASP A 43 -4.47 6.20 -10.90
C ASP A 43 -4.53 5.25 -12.10
N VAL A 44 -5.68 5.22 -12.77
CA VAL A 44 -5.95 4.36 -13.93
C VAL A 44 -6.35 5.25 -15.10
N SER A 45 -5.86 4.94 -16.30
CA SER A 45 -6.20 5.66 -17.54
C SER A 45 -6.75 4.71 -18.62
N PRO A 46 -7.49 5.22 -19.62
CA PRO A 46 -7.92 4.42 -20.77
C PRO A 46 -6.76 3.73 -21.50
N ASP A 47 -5.61 4.41 -21.65
CA ASP A 47 -4.43 3.86 -22.32
C ASP A 47 -3.83 2.68 -21.55
N MET A 48 -3.76 2.80 -20.22
CA MET A 48 -3.36 1.70 -19.34
C MET A 48 -4.31 0.50 -19.51
N LEU A 49 -5.62 0.75 -19.50
CA LEU A 49 -6.61 -0.31 -19.68
C LEU A 49 -6.54 -0.97 -21.05
N ALA A 50 -6.18 -0.23 -22.10
CA ALA A 50 -6.00 -0.75 -23.45
C ALA A 50 -4.75 -1.63 -23.59
N MET A 51 -3.66 -1.29 -22.89
CA MET A 51 -2.42 -2.07 -22.88
C MET A 51 -2.47 -3.31 -21.97
N ALA A 52 -3.19 -3.22 -20.85
CA ALA A 52 -3.14 -4.23 -19.82
C ALA A 52 -3.66 -5.61 -20.29
N LYS A 53 -2.90 -6.66 -19.99
CA LYS A 53 -3.33 -8.05 -20.15
C LYS A 53 -4.54 -8.33 -19.26
N LYS A 54 -5.50 -9.13 -19.75
CA LYS A 54 -6.76 -9.41 -19.04
C LYS A 54 -6.81 -10.84 -18.48
N PRO A 55 -7.48 -11.08 -17.33
CA PRO A 55 -8.15 -10.08 -16.49
C PRO A 55 -7.14 -9.19 -15.74
N PHE A 56 -7.39 -7.87 -15.77
CA PHE A 56 -6.56 -6.87 -15.10
C PHE A 56 -7.31 -6.38 -13.86
N ILE A 57 -6.69 -6.50 -12.69
CA ILE A 57 -7.26 -6.11 -11.40
C ILE A 57 -6.35 -5.06 -10.78
N VAL A 58 -6.96 -4.01 -10.21
CA VAL A 58 -6.28 -2.99 -9.42
C VAL A 58 -7.02 -2.95 -8.09
N TYR A 59 -6.31 -3.09 -6.98
CA TYR A 59 -6.93 -3.22 -5.67
C TYR A 59 -7.43 -1.87 -5.14
N ALA A 60 -6.58 -0.85 -5.15
CA ALA A 60 -6.87 0.47 -4.59
C ALA A 60 -6.82 1.57 -5.66
N VAL A 61 -7.96 2.18 -5.95
CA VAL A 61 -8.08 3.36 -6.82
C VAL A 61 -8.40 4.61 -6.00
N PRO A 62 -7.94 5.81 -6.41
CA PRO A 62 -8.31 7.05 -5.75
C PRO A 62 -9.83 7.20 -5.62
N PRO A 63 -10.34 7.68 -4.47
CA PRO A 63 -11.78 7.81 -4.21
C PRO A 63 -12.47 8.82 -5.13
N ASP A 64 -11.72 9.77 -5.66
CA ASP A 64 -12.14 10.80 -6.63
C ASP A 64 -11.87 10.40 -8.09
N GLY A 65 -11.29 9.21 -8.32
CA GLY A 65 -11.02 8.67 -9.64
C GLY A 65 -12.31 8.27 -10.40
N PRO A 66 -12.25 8.20 -11.75
CA PRO A 66 -13.40 7.82 -12.58
C PRO A 66 -13.69 6.32 -12.60
N TYR A 67 -12.90 5.52 -11.86
CA TYR A 67 -12.97 4.07 -11.80
C TYR A 67 -13.24 3.59 -10.37
N GLY A 68 -13.69 2.35 -10.23
CA GLY A 68 -14.03 1.75 -8.95
C GLY A 68 -15.50 1.96 -8.57
N VAL A 69 -15.87 1.42 -7.41
CA VAL A 69 -17.18 1.62 -6.80
C VAL A 69 -16.99 2.56 -5.63
N PRO A 70 -17.70 3.70 -5.57
CA PRO A 70 -17.63 4.59 -4.42
C PRO A 70 -17.90 3.84 -3.13
N ILE A 71 -17.03 4.05 -2.12
CA ILE A 71 -17.23 3.46 -0.80
C ILE A 71 -18.48 4.11 -0.19
N SER A 72 -19.58 3.38 -0.19
CA SER A 72 -20.78 3.79 0.54
C SER A 72 -20.58 3.63 2.05
N ASP A 73 -21.34 4.41 2.84
CA ASP A 73 -21.43 4.35 4.31
C ASP A 73 -21.61 2.94 4.90
N ARG A 74 -22.11 1.99 4.11
CA ARG A 74 -22.25 0.57 4.46
C ARG A 74 -20.93 -0.13 4.82
N TYR A 75 -19.78 0.42 4.40
CA TYR A 75 -18.46 -0.10 4.80
C TYR A 75 -18.05 0.30 6.23
N GLY A 76 -18.91 1.01 6.97
CA GLY A 76 -18.65 1.34 8.38
C GLY A 76 -17.55 2.39 8.53
N LEU A 77 -17.45 3.34 7.59
CA LEU A 77 -16.56 4.49 7.75
C LEU A 77 -16.99 5.27 8.99
N VAL A 78 -16.04 5.53 9.89
CA VAL A 78 -16.33 6.28 11.11
C VAL A 78 -15.84 7.72 10.96
N ASN A 79 -16.73 8.67 11.22
CA ASN A 79 -16.37 10.07 11.26
C ASN A 79 -15.59 10.38 12.55
N VAL A 80 -14.26 10.35 12.47
CA VAL A 80 -13.36 10.67 13.60
C VAL A 80 -13.43 12.13 14.05
N GLN A 81 -14.04 13.01 13.24
CA GLN A 81 -14.28 14.42 13.54
C GLN A 81 -15.64 14.66 14.21
N ALA A 82 -16.51 13.64 14.32
CA ALA A 82 -17.78 13.77 15.01
C ALA A 82 -17.52 14.12 16.49
N ALA A 83 -18.30 15.07 17.03
CA ALA A 83 -18.08 15.62 18.36
C ALA A 83 -18.11 14.56 19.48
N ASP A 84 -18.90 13.50 19.29
CA ASP A 84 -19.06 12.39 20.21
C ASP A 84 -18.09 11.22 19.95
N PHE A 85 -17.29 11.27 18.88
CA PHE A 85 -16.41 10.17 18.50
C PHE A 85 -15.41 9.85 19.63
N TRP A 86 -14.76 10.83 20.24
CA TRP A 86 -13.76 10.56 21.28
C TRP A 86 -14.36 10.39 22.68
N THR A 87 -15.67 10.62 22.85
CA THR A 87 -16.32 10.65 24.17
C THR A 87 -17.33 9.53 24.39
N GLU A 88 -17.72 8.77 23.36
CA GLU A 88 -18.64 7.65 23.50
C GLU A 88 -18.06 6.57 24.45
N PRO A 89 -18.79 6.18 25.52
CA PRO A 89 -18.25 5.32 26.58
C PRO A 89 -17.68 3.97 26.14
N LEU A 90 -18.32 3.26 25.20
CA LEU A 90 -17.85 1.94 24.76
C LEU A 90 -16.55 2.06 23.97
N ARG A 91 -16.43 3.07 23.10
CA ARG A 91 -15.22 3.34 22.32
C ARG A 91 -14.06 3.73 23.23
N VAL A 92 -14.29 4.63 24.18
CA VAL A 92 -13.28 5.02 25.18
C VAL A 92 -12.80 3.80 25.98
N HIS A 93 -13.72 2.91 26.39
CA HIS A 93 -13.35 1.68 27.09
C HIS A 93 -12.51 0.75 26.21
N LYS A 94 -12.88 0.60 24.93
CA LYS A 94 -12.14 -0.22 23.96
C LYS A 94 -10.72 0.29 23.74
N PHE A 95 -10.54 1.60 23.51
CA PHE A 95 -9.20 2.18 23.34
C PHE A 95 -8.34 2.05 24.59
N LYS A 96 -8.89 2.29 25.79
CA LYS A 96 -8.16 2.03 27.06
C LYS A 96 -7.70 0.57 27.20
N LYS A 97 -8.52 -0.38 26.75
CA LYS A 97 -8.15 -1.80 26.76
C LYS A 97 -7.00 -2.09 25.80
N LEU A 98 -7.04 -1.51 24.59
CA LEU A 98 -5.98 -1.63 23.60
C LEU A 98 -4.68 -0.99 24.11
N ASP A 99 -4.72 0.27 24.57
CA ASP A 99 -3.57 0.95 25.16
C ASP A 99 -2.94 0.10 26.27
N LYS A 100 -3.76 -0.44 27.18
CA LYS A 100 -3.24 -1.30 28.26
C LYS A 100 -2.59 -2.59 27.74
N ALA A 101 -3.16 -3.20 26.69
CA ALA A 101 -2.65 -4.43 26.11
C ALA A 101 -1.30 -4.21 25.40
N PHE A 102 -1.13 -3.04 24.77
CA PHE A 102 0.02 -2.74 23.93
C PHE A 102 1.00 -1.71 24.53
N LYS A 103 0.80 -1.26 25.78
CA LYS A 103 1.64 -0.24 26.46
C LYS A 103 3.13 -0.55 26.57
N ARG A 104 3.52 -1.80 26.31
CA ARG A 104 4.87 -2.33 26.43
C ARG A 104 5.63 -2.30 25.09
N PHE A 105 4.92 -1.99 24.01
CA PHE A 105 5.55 -1.77 22.72
C PHE A 105 6.13 -0.35 22.67
N HIS A 106 7.25 -0.23 21.98
CA HIS A 106 7.93 1.03 21.71
C HIS A 106 7.83 1.34 20.22
N THR A 107 7.31 2.50 19.88
CA THR A 107 7.17 2.94 18.49
C THR A 107 8.27 3.93 18.14
N THR A 108 8.87 3.76 16.97
CA THR A 108 9.75 4.75 16.35
C THR A 108 9.18 5.18 15.02
N GLU A 109 9.32 6.47 14.71
CA GLU A 109 8.85 7.08 13.48
C GLU A 109 10.02 7.79 12.81
N ARG A 110 10.21 7.58 11.51
CA ARG A 110 11.19 8.34 10.71
C ARG A 110 10.61 8.69 9.36
N VAL A 111 10.88 9.92 8.92
CA VAL A 111 10.55 10.37 7.57
C VAL A 111 11.81 10.35 6.73
N MET A 112 11.70 9.89 5.48
CA MET A 112 12.79 9.96 4.50
C MET A 112 12.25 10.24 3.09
N PRO A 113 13.05 10.81 2.19
CA PRO A 113 12.70 10.89 0.78
C PRO A 113 12.56 9.47 0.20
N GLY A 114 11.48 9.20 -0.53
CA GLY A 114 11.20 7.88 -1.10
C GLY A 114 12.21 7.43 -2.15
N LYS A 115 12.81 8.37 -2.90
CA LYS A 115 13.96 8.09 -3.79
C LYS A 115 15.18 7.49 -3.07
N ASP A 116 15.31 7.70 -1.76
CA ASP A 116 16.42 7.20 -0.96
C ASP A 116 16.11 5.80 -0.39
N LEU A 117 14.86 5.31 -0.51
CA LEU A 117 14.48 3.96 -0.11
C LEU A 117 14.96 2.95 -1.15
N THR A 118 15.78 2.00 -0.71
CA THR A 118 16.25 0.93 -1.56
C THR A 118 15.33 -0.29 -1.52
N LEU A 119 15.38 -1.10 -2.58
CA LEU A 119 14.64 -2.38 -2.62
C LEU A 119 15.08 -3.32 -1.47
N GLU A 120 16.38 -3.35 -1.15
CA GLU A 120 16.93 -4.14 -0.05
C GLU A 120 16.36 -3.71 1.30
N GLU A 121 16.31 -2.40 1.58
CA GLU A 121 15.69 -1.87 2.81
C GLU A 121 14.20 -2.20 2.87
N LEU A 122 13.48 -2.11 1.76
CA LEU A 122 12.06 -2.44 1.72
C LEU A 122 11.80 -3.93 2.03
N PHE A 123 12.62 -4.83 1.48
CA PHE A 123 12.57 -6.26 1.84
C PHE A 123 12.99 -6.52 3.29
N ALA A 124 13.93 -5.76 3.84
CA ALA A 124 14.28 -5.86 5.26
C ALA A 124 13.13 -5.39 6.18
N LEU A 125 12.29 -4.45 5.72
CA LEU A 125 11.13 -3.97 6.47
C LEU A 125 9.93 -4.92 6.40
N GLY A 126 9.67 -5.55 5.25
CA GLY A 126 8.40 -6.26 4.99
C GLY A 126 8.52 -7.62 4.30
N GLY A 127 9.72 -8.15 4.06
CA GLY A 127 9.93 -9.35 3.23
C GLY A 127 9.17 -10.60 3.69
N GLU A 128 9.05 -10.82 5.01
CA GLU A 128 8.24 -11.93 5.54
C GLU A 128 6.75 -11.77 5.18
N HIS A 129 6.22 -10.54 5.26
CA HIS A 129 4.85 -10.24 4.86
C HIS A 129 4.67 -10.42 3.35
N PHE A 130 5.60 -9.89 2.53
CA PHE A 130 5.54 -10.06 1.08
C PHE A 130 5.51 -11.54 0.68
N SER A 131 6.34 -12.36 1.31
CA SER A 131 6.34 -13.80 1.08
C SER A 131 5.06 -14.48 1.57
N ALA A 132 4.52 -14.09 2.72
CA ALA A 132 3.31 -14.70 3.29
C ALA A 132 2.04 -14.43 2.47
N TYR A 133 2.00 -13.28 1.78
CA TYR A 133 0.88 -12.85 0.94
C TYR A 133 1.16 -12.99 -0.56
N GLU A 134 2.24 -13.68 -0.94
CA GLU A 134 2.61 -13.94 -2.33
C GLU A 134 2.75 -12.65 -3.18
N ILE A 135 3.18 -11.55 -2.56
CA ILE A 135 3.43 -10.27 -3.25
C ILE A 135 4.68 -10.43 -4.11
N HIS A 136 4.55 -10.18 -5.40
CA HIS A 136 5.63 -10.41 -6.35
C HIS A 136 6.69 -9.31 -6.24
N ASP A 137 7.99 -9.66 -6.32
CA ASP A 137 9.11 -8.71 -6.35
C ASP A 137 8.97 -7.55 -7.36
N LYS A 138 8.25 -7.76 -8.47
CA LYS A 138 7.99 -6.71 -9.46
C LYS A 138 7.02 -5.65 -8.95
N GLU A 139 6.09 -6.04 -8.08
CA GLU A 139 5.17 -5.13 -7.41
C GLU A 139 5.95 -4.31 -6.36
N VAL A 140 6.81 -4.96 -5.57
CA VAL A 140 7.69 -4.28 -4.61
C VAL A 140 8.62 -3.29 -5.33
N ALA A 141 9.19 -3.70 -6.47
CA ALA A 141 10.04 -2.82 -7.28
C ALA A 141 9.25 -1.66 -7.92
N GLY A 142 7.99 -1.85 -8.28
CA GLY A 142 7.17 -0.73 -8.76
C GLY A 142 6.73 0.19 -7.62
N PHE A 143 6.54 -0.29 -6.39
CA PHE A 143 6.36 0.61 -5.24
C PHE A 143 7.52 1.59 -5.08
N ILE A 144 8.77 1.14 -5.26
CA ILE A 144 9.95 2.04 -5.26
C ILE A 144 9.85 3.11 -6.36
N ASP A 145 9.39 2.74 -7.56
CA ASP A 145 9.11 3.71 -8.63
C ASP A 145 8.00 4.69 -8.23
N TYR A 146 6.96 4.21 -7.56
CA TYR A 146 5.83 5.04 -7.10
C TYR A 146 6.29 6.11 -6.11
N VAL A 147 7.10 5.75 -5.12
CA VAL A 147 7.47 6.69 -4.05
C VAL A 147 8.63 7.63 -4.40
N GLN A 148 9.18 7.55 -5.62
CA GLN A 148 10.41 8.26 -6.00
C GLN A 148 10.36 9.77 -5.74
N ASP A 149 9.18 10.39 -5.91
CA ASP A 149 8.96 11.83 -5.76
C ASP A 149 8.17 12.18 -4.48
N LEU A 150 8.03 11.24 -3.54
CA LEU A 150 7.30 11.40 -2.28
C LEU A 150 8.23 11.36 -1.07
N ASP A 151 7.83 11.97 0.03
CA ASP A 151 8.36 11.64 1.35
C ASP A 151 7.58 10.45 1.91
N ILE A 152 8.27 9.49 2.52
CA ILE A 152 7.66 8.32 3.14
C ILE A 152 7.84 8.36 4.66
N LEU A 153 6.82 7.88 5.38
CA LEU A 153 6.85 7.66 6.81
C LEU A 153 7.07 6.18 7.09
N ILE A 154 8.13 5.86 7.82
CA ILE A 154 8.40 4.51 8.29
C ILE A 154 8.09 4.46 9.78
N VAL A 155 7.15 3.60 10.15
CA VAL A 155 6.76 3.32 11.53
C VAL A 155 7.25 1.93 11.89
N GLN A 156 7.97 1.82 13.00
CA GLN A 156 8.44 0.53 13.51
C GLN A 156 8.04 0.36 14.96
N VAL A 157 7.60 -0.85 15.30
CA VAL A 157 7.11 -1.20 16.63
C VAL A 157 7.97 -2.31 17.19
N TYR A 158 8.52 -2.09 18.38
CA TYR A 158 9.42 -3.01 19.06
C TYR A 158 8.82 -3.52 20.36
N ALA A 159 9.01 -4.80 20.66
CA ALA A 159 8.68 -5.39 21.95
C ALA A 159 9.71 -5.00 23.04
N GLU A 160 9.41 -5.25 24.33
CA GLU A 160 10.30 -4.91 25.47
C GLU A 160 11.68 -5.58 25.36
N ASN A 161 11.78 -6.72 24.68
CA ASN A 161 13.03 -7.45 24.48
C ASN A 161 13.86 -6.90 23.29
N GLY A 162 13.37 -5.88 22.59
CA GLY A 162 14.02 -5.27 21.44
C GLY A 162 13.63 -5.86 20.08
N ASP A 163 12.78 -6.90 20.05
CA ASP A 163 12.35 -7.51 18.79
C ASP A 163 11.45 -6.56 17.99
N LEU A 164 11.73 -6.40 16.70
CA LEU A 164 10.85 -5.71 15.75
C LEU A 164 9.63 -6.61 15.48
N VAL A 165 8.44 -6.12 15.79
CA VAL A 165 7.19 -6.90 15.65
C VAL A 165 6.27 -6.40 14.55
N LEU A 166 6.47 -5.14 14.11
CA LEU A 166 5.72 -4.54 13.01
C LEU A 166 6.56 -3.43 12.38
N SER A 167 6.56 -3.40 11.06
CA SER A 167 6.99 -2.26 10.25
C SER A 167 5.84 -1.86 9.35
N ASP A 168 5.64 -0.56 9.19
CA ASP A 168 4.68 0.03 8.27
C ASP A 168 5.36 1.14 7.47
N VAL A 169 4.97 1.27 6.21
CA VAL A 169 5.45 2.33 5.29
C VAL A 169 4.22 3.03 4.74
N SER A 170 4.14 4.35 4.97
CA SER A 170 3.04 5.21 4.53
C SER A 170 3.52 6.41 3.73
#